data_AF-A0A6M0BRG5-F1
#
_entry.id   AF-A0A6M0BRG5-F1
#
_cell.length_a   1.000
_cell.length_b   1.000
_cell.length_c   1.000
_cell.angle_alpha   90.00
_cell.angle_beta   90.00
_cell.angle_gamma   90.00
#
_symmetry.space_group_name_H-M   'P 1'
#
loop_
_entity.id
_entity.type
_entity.pdbx_description
1 polymer ?
#
loop_
_entity_poly.entity_id
_entity_poly.type
_entity_poly.pdbx_seq_one_letter_code
_entity_poly.pdbx_strand_id
1 'polypeptide(L)'
;MDREKEAIALPKRTQKFRTRLFPGKTLPSQEIARRKAIKAEFSDRCRTVFEKLRPQLIDKYYNHFIAVDPDSEEYIIDSSLENLIQKVRSCYPDGKVKVAIYRLNETGACGRI
;
A
#
# COMPACT_ATOMS: atom_id res chain seq x y z
N MET A 1 -57.66 -27.04 -13.82
CA MET A 1 -57.49 -27.73 -12.52
C MET A 1 -56.81 -29.03 -12.89
N ASP A 2 -55.52 -29.27 -12.63
CA ASP A 2 -54.67 -28.96 -11.47
C ASP A 2 -53.21 -28.96 -11.94
N ARG A 3 -52.42 -27.89 -11.81
CA ARG A 3 -51.53 -27.57 -10.66
C ARG A 3 -50.80 -28.77 -10.06
N GLU A 4 -49.76 -29.25 -10.74
CA GLU A 4 -48.62 -29.88 -10.06
C GLU A 4 -47.33 -29.12 -10.34
N LYS A 5 -46.71 -28.71 -9.24
CA LYS A 5 -45.58 -27.81 -9.16
C LYS A 5 -44.31 -28.64 -9.22
N GLU A 6 -43.60 -28.59 -10.34
CA GLU A 6 -42.26 -29.15 -10.39
C GLU A 6 -41.29 -28.13 -9.78
N ALA A 7 -41.00 -28.33 -8.48
CA ALA A 7 -40.06 -27.52 -7.72
C ALA A 7 -38.64 -27.81 -8.21
N ILE A 8 -38.10 -26.91 -9.02
CA ILE A 8 -36.71 -26.94 -9.47
C ILE A 8 -35.81 -26.73 -8.24
N ALA A 9 -35.20 -27.81 -7.77
CA ALA A 9 -34.22 -27.76 -6.69
C ALA A 9 -32.97 -26.99 -7.15
N LEU A 10 -32.76 -25.80 -6.59
CA LEU A 10 -31.55 -25.01 -6.82
C LEU A 10 -30.31 -25.77 -6.29
N PRO A 11 -29.19 -25.78 -7.03
CA PRO A 11 -27.99 -26.50 -6.60
C PRO A 11 -27.45 -25.90 -5.29
N LYS A 12 -27.26 -26.76 -4.29
CA LYS A 12 -26.63 -26.41 -3.00
C LYS A 12 -25.26 -25.79 -3.26
N ARG A 13 -25.09 -24.52 -2.90
CA ARG A 13 -23.83 -23.78 -2.94
C ARG A 13 -22.80 -24.51 -2.07
N THR A 14 -21.89 -25.24 -2.69
CA THR A 14 -20.75 -25.86 -2.00
C THR A 14 -19.89 -24.75 -1.41
N GLN A 15 -19.97 -24.60 -0.09
CA GLN A 15 -19.10 -23.71 0.67
C GLN A 15 -17.67 -24.21 0.50
N LYS A 16 -16.91 -23.59 -0.39
CA LYS A 16 -15.47 -23.84 -0.54
C LYS A 16 -14.83 -23.50 0.80
N PHE A 17 -14.53 -24.51 1.61
CA PHE A 17 -13.66 -24.34 2.76
C PHE A 17 -12.32 -23.83 2.24
N ARG A 18 -12.03 -22.55 2.45
CA ARG A 18 -10.68 -21.99 2.25
C ARG A 18 -9.79 -22.60 3.32
N THR A 19 -9.30 -23.80 3.09
CA THR A 19 -8.24 -24.38 3.91
C THR A 19 -7.01 -23.48 3.76
N ARG A 20 -6.39 -23.09 4.87
CA ARG A 20 -5.10 -22.38 4.84
C ARG A 20 -4.09 -23.32 4.20
N LEU A 21 -3.60 -22.98 3.02
CA LEU A 21 -2.61 -23.76 2.26
C LEU A 21 -1.26 -23.89 2.99
N PHE A 22 -1.00 -23.04 3.99
CA PHE A 22 0.21 -23.06 4.80
C PHE A 22 -0.14 -23.21 6.28
N PRO A 23 0.57 -24.05 7.05
CA PRO A 23 0.48 -24.04 8.50
C PRO A 23 0.95 -22.67 8.98
N GLY A 24 0.00 -21.82 9.36
CA GLY A 24 0.27 -20.43 9.73
C GLY A 24 1.11 -20.39 11.00
N LYS A 25 2.39 -20.02 10.89
CA LYS A 25 3.11 -19.46 12.04
C LYS A 25 2.43 -18.13 12.38
N THR A 26 1.54 -18.15 13.37
CA THR A 26 0.98 -16.93 13.94
C THR A 26 2.11 -16.20 14.64
N LEU A 27 2.46 -15.00 14.18
CA LEU A 27 3.43 -14.17 14.87
C LEU A 27 2.88 -13.83 16.27
N PRO A 28 3.72 -13.83 17.33
CA PRO A 28 3.29 -13.41 18.65
C PRO A 28 2.85 -11.95 18.61
N SER A 29 1.85 -11.60 19.42
CA SER A 29 1.25 -10.26 19.48
C SER A 29 2.30 -9.16 19.72
N GLN A 30 3.30 -9.42 20.55
CA GLN A 30 4.41 -8.51 20.83
C GLN A 30 5.25 -8.20 19.59
N GLU A 31 5.57 -9.21 18.77
CA GLU A 31 6.36 -9.02 17.55
C GLU A 31 5.55 -8.26 16.48
N ILE A 32 4.24 -8.51 16.39
CA ILE A 32 3.34 -7.73 15.54
C ILE A 32 3.33 -6.25 15.97
N ALA A 33 3.19 -5.99 17.27
CA ALA A 33 3.19 -4.64 17.83
C ALA A 33 4.52 -3.92 17.55
N ARG A 34 5.65 -4.60 17.77
CA ARG A 34 6.99 -4.06 17.47
C ARG A 34 7.12 -3.68 15.99
N ARG A 35 6.73 -4.58 15.07
CA ARG A 35 6.79 -4.31 13.63
C ARG A 35 5.88 -3.15 13.21
N LYS A 36 4.71 -3.02 13.84
CA LYS A 36 3.82 -1.88 13.60
C LYS A 36 4.44 -0.57 14.08
N ALA A 37 5.04 -0.56 15.27
CA ALA A 37 5.71 0.63 15.82
C ALA A 37 6.86 1.09 14.92
N ILE A 38 7.74 0.18 14.49
CA ILE A 38 8.85 0.50 13.57
C ILE A 38 8.35 1.08 12.24
N LYS A 39 7.28 0.50 11.68
CA LYS A 39 6.67 1.01 10.44
C LYS A 39 6.02 2.37 10.63
N ALA A 40 5.33 2.60 11.75
CA ALA A 40 4.70 3.86 12.07
C ALA A 40 5.76 4.97 12.22
N GLU A 41 6.80 4.73 13.03
CA GLU A 41 7.91 5.67 13.21
C GLU A 41 8.59 6.01 11.88
N PHE A 42 8.85 5.00 11.04
CA PHE A 42 9.39 5.22 9.69
C PHE A 42 8.44 6.07 8.82
N SER A 43 7.14 5.77 8.83
CA SER A 43 6.14 6.53 8.09
C SER A 43 6.02 7.97 8.58
N ASP A 44 6.12 8.22 9.89
CA ASP A 44 6.01 9.56 10.47
C ASP A 44 7.20 10.44 10.09
N ARG A 45 8.41 9.85 10.07
CA ARG A 45 9.61 10.52 9.54
C ARG A 45 9.45 10.89 8.07
N CYS A 46 9.02 9.94 7.23
CA CYS A 46 8.78 10.20 5.81
C CYS A 46 7.70 11.27 5.60
N ARG A 47 6.62 11.21 6.39
CA ARG A 47 5.50 12.17 6.32
C ARG A 47 5.97 13.58 6.60
N THR A 48 6.83 13.76 7.61
CA THR A 48 7.39 15.05 7.99
C THR A 48 8.18 15.69 6.85
N VAL A 49 9.01 14.91 6.15
CA VAL A 49 9.77 15.38 4.98
C VAL A 49 8.82 15.71 3.82
N PHE A 50 7.87 14.82 3.54
CA PHE A 50 6.85 15.05 2.50
C PHE A 50 6.07 16.34 2.72
N GLU A 51 5.65 16.65 3.95
CA GLU A 51 4.87 17.86 4.26
C GLU A 51 5.65 19.16 4.02
N LYS A 52 6.98 19.15 4.19
CA LYS A 52 7.85 20.28 3.83
C LYS A 52 7.99 20.45 2.33
N LEU A 53 8.09 19.34 1.59
CA LEU A 53 8.28 19.33 0.13
C LEU A 53 6.99 19.61 -0.64
N ARG A 54 5.85 19.17 -0.10
CA ARG A 54 4.53 19.26 -0.75
C ARG A 54 4.19 20.67 -1.24
N PRO A 55 4.20 21.75 -0.43
CA PRO A 55 3.80 23.07 -0.90
C PRO A 55 4.72 23.62 -2.00
N GLN A 56 5.97 23.16 -2.07
CA GLN A 56 6.94 23.61 -3.08
C GLN A 56 6.78 22.89 -4.41
N LEU A 57 6.27 21.66 -4.39
CA LEU A 57 6.21 20.78 -5.56
C LEU A 57 4.79 20.60 -6.11
N ILE A 58 3.75 20.84 -5.30
CA ILE A 58 2.35 20.61 -5.66
C ILE A 58 1.92 21.44 -6.87
N ASP A 59 2.40 22.69 -6.98
CA ASP A 59 2.05 23.58 -8.08
C ASP A 59 2.59 23.10 -9.43
N LYS A 60 3.74 22.41 -9.43
CA LYS A 60 4.43 21.96 -10.64
C LYS A 60 4.13 20.50 -11.00
N TYR A 61 3.91 19.66 -10.00
CA TYR A 61 3.79 18.21 -10.15
C TYR A 61 2.48 17.67 -9.56
N TYR A 62 1.40 18.43 -9.70
CA TYR A 62 0.09 18.02 -9.20
C TYR A 62 -0.29 16.62 -9.69
N ASN A 63 -0.83 15.80 -8.79
CA ASN A 63 -1.20 14.40 -8.99
C ASN A 63 -0.08 13.41 -9.37
N HIS A 64 1.18 13.83 -9.38
CA HIS A 64 2.32 12.93 -9.57
C HIS A 64 2.61 12.12 -8.30
N PHE A 65 3.36 11.04 -8.45
CA PHE A 65 3.87 10.23 -7.36
C PHE A 65 5.25 10.72 -6.94
N ILE A 66 5.49 10.75 -5.63
CA ILE A 66 6.77 11.11 -5.04
C ILE A 66 7.22 10.01 -4.08
N ALA A 67 8.43 9.51 -4.26
CA ALA A 67 9.11 8.66 -3.28
C ALA A 67 10.03 9.54 -2.45
N VAL A 68 9.96 9.42 -1.12
CA VAL A 68 10.76 10.22 -0.18
C VAL A 68 11.56 9.28 0.72
N ASP A 69 12.86 9.53 0.82
CA ASP A 69 13.75 8.89 1.79
C ASP A 69 13.82 9.74 3.08
N PRO A 70 13.46 9.19 4.25
CA PRO A 70 13.52 9.94 5.50
C PRO A 70 14.95 10.14 6.04
N ASP A 71 15.93 9.34 5.61
CA ASP A 71 17.29 9.39 6.13
C ASP A 71 18.16 10.38 5.32
N SER A 72 17.95 10.50 4.01
CA SER A 72 18.70 11.42 3.12
C SER A 72 17.95 12.69 2.72
N GLU A 73 16.65 12.77 3.00
CA GLU A 73 15.73 13.82 2.50
C GLU A 73 15.69 13.92 0.96
N GLU A 74 16.21 12.91 0.24
CA GLU A 74 16.12 12.83 -1.21
C GLU A 74 14.72 12.39 -1.64
N TYR A 75 14.32 12.85 -2.83
CA TYR A 75 13.03 12.51 -3.40
C TYR A 75 13.10 12.24 -4.90
N ILE A 76 12.24 11.33 -5.35
CA ILE A 76 12.08 10.99 -6.77
C ILE A 76 10.62 11.26 -7.12
N ILE A 77 10.37 11.94 -8.24
CA ILE A 77 9.01 12.24 -8.72
C ILE A 77 8.80 11.59 -10.09
N ASP A 78 7.62 11.03 -10.29
CA ASP A 78 7.17 10.56 -11.60
C ASP A 78 5.64 10.66 -11.73
N SER A 79 5.14 10.84 -12.95
CA SER A 79 3.71 10.84 -13.22
C SER A 79 3.11 9.43 -13.13
N SER A 80 3.92 8.39 -13.38
CA SER A 80 3.52 6.98 -13.28
C SER A 80 4.15 6.31 -12.07
N LEU A 81 3.33 5.61 -11.29
CA LEU A 81 3.79 4.82 -10.14
C LEU A 81 4.78 3.72 -10.57
N GLU A 82 4.59 3.11 -11.73
CA GLU A 82 5.47 2.04 -12.22
C GLU A 82 6.87 2.57 -12.52
N ASN A 83 6.96 3.71 -13.20
CA ASN A 83 8.23 4.38 -13.48
C ASN A 83 8.91 4.82 -12.20
N LEU A 84 8.15 5.33 -11.23
CA LEU A 84 8.69 5.70 -9.92
C LEU A 84 9.30 4.49 -9.21
N ILE A 85 8.59 3.36 -9.16
CA ILE A 85 9.07 2.12 -8.54
C ILE A 85 10.33 1.62 -9.24
N GLN A 86 10.41 1.70 -10.57
CA GLN A 86 11.61 1.32 -11.31
C GLN A 86 12.79 2.22 -10.95
N LYS A 87 12.60 3.55 -10.92
CA LYS A 87 13.65 4.50 -10.51
C LYS A 87 14.14 4.23 -9.10
N VAL A 88 13.22 4.03 -8.15
CA VAL A 88 13.55 3.66 -6.77
C VAL A 88 14.35 2.36 -6.74
N ARG A 89 13.93 1.32 -7.45
CA ARG A 89 14.67 0.05 -7.49
C ARG A 89 16.09 0.21 -8.03
N SER A 90 16.28 1.07 -9.02
CA SER A 90 17.61 1.39 -9.55
C SER A 90 18.49 2.14 -8.55
N CYS A 91 17.91 3.02 -7.73
CA CYS A 91 18.63 3.74 -6.68
C CYS A 91 19.00 2.85 -5.47
N TYR A 92 18.22 1.78 -5.21
CA TYR A 92 18.43 0.88 -4.07
C TYR A 92 18.65 -0.58 -4.55
N PRO A 93 19.80 -0.90 -5.18
CA PRO A 93 20.09 -2.23 -5.71
C PRO A 93 20.15 -3.31 -4.62
N ASP A 94 20.41 -2.93 -3.36
CA ASP A 94 20.49 -3.83 -2.22
C ASP A 94 19.14 -4.42 -1.77
N GLY A 95 18.04 -4.05 -2.46
CA GLY A 95 16.68 -4.53 -2.17
C GLY A 95 16.06 -3.96 -0.88
N LYS A 96 16.84 -3.20 -0.10
CA LYS A 96 16.38 -2.47 1.09
C LYS A 96 15.85 -1.11 0.67
N VAL A 97 14.68 -1.11 0.03
CA VAL A 97 13.99 0.13 -0.31
C VAL A 97 13.48 0.77 0.99
N LYS A 98 14.06 1.92 1.35
CA LYS A 98 13.72 2.71 2.55
C LYS A 98 13.03 4.02 2.17
N VAL A 99 12.12 3.98 1.20
CA VAL A 99 11.33 5.16 0.82
C VAL A 99 9.86 4.92 1.06
N ALA A 100 9.13 6.00 1.38
CA ALA A 100 7.68 6.01 1.36
C ALA A 100 7.18 6.72 0.11
N ILE A 101 6.16 6.16 -0.54
CA ILE A 101 5.55 6.72 -1.74
C ILE A 101 4.27 7.46 -1.36
N TYR A 102 4.18 8.71 -1.78
CA TYR A 102 3.00 9.57 -1.62
C TYR A 102 2.52 10.07 -2.97
N ARG A 103 1.33 10.66 -2.97
CA ARG A 103 0.82 11.42 -4.12
C ARG A 103 0.89 12.90 -3.83
N LEU A 104 1.40 13.69 -4.77
CA LEU A 104 1.43 15.15 -4.69
C LEU A 104 0.03 15.71 -4.94
N ASN A 105 -0.79 15.73 -3.90
CA ASN A 105 -2.10 16.35 -3.84
C ASN A 105 -2.32 16.96 -2.45
N GLU A 106 -3.52 17.46 -2.16
CA GLU A 106 -3.87 18.15 -0.91
C GLU A 106 -3.83 17.24 0.32
N THR A 107 -3.75 15.92 0.15
CA THR A 107 -3.83 14.95 1.26
C THR A 107 -2.58 14.07 1.39
N GLY A 108 -1.78 13.95 0.34
CA GLY A 108 -0.70 12.97 0.24
C GLY A 108 -1.16 11.54 -0.07
N ALA A 109 -2.47 11.32 -0.26
CA ALA A 109 -3.04 9.98 -0.31
C ALA A 109 -2.96 9.37 -1.72
N CYS A 110 -2.50 8.11 -1.78
CA CYS A 110 -2.42 7.31 -3.01
C CYS A 110 -3.74 6.60 -3.39
N GLY A 111 -4.84 6.89 -2.68
CA GLY A 111 -6.15 6.28 -2.87
C GLY A 111 -6.93 6.18 -1.55
N ARG A 112 -8.17 5.69 -1.61
CA ARG A 112 -8.93 5.23 -0.43
C ARG A 112 -8.82 3.70 -0.39
N ILE A 113 -8.51 3.15 0.79
CA ILE A 113 -8.44 1.70 1.05
C ILE A 113 -9.84 1.19 1.36
#